data_AF-A0A850KSD9-F1
#
_entry.id   AF-A0A850KSD9-F1
#
_cell.length_a   1.000
_cell.length_b   1.000
_cell.length_c   1.000
_cell.angle_alpha   90.00
_cell.angle_beta   90.00
_cell.angle_gamma   90.00
#
_symmetry.space_group_name_H-M   'P 1'
#
loop_
_entity.id
_entity.type
_entity.pdbx_description
1 polymer ?
#
loop_
_entity_poly.entity_id
_entity_poly.type
_entity_poly.pdbx_seq_one_letter_code
_entity_poly.pdbx_strand_id
1 'polypeptide(L)'
;MSKNYASFPAIWDLVREIPKGQVASYGMVASLLAGVTPRIVGFAMSATPAGEGIPWHRVINSAGKISERDGATRQRDRLLDEGISFKTNGAVDWLVHRWQGPSENWLAEAGIDFMDFLTIQSNWPG
;
A
#
# COMPACT_ATOMS: atom_id res chain seq x y z
N MET A 1 -11.35 -19.77 -10.13
CA MET A 1 -11.46 -18.31 -9.96
C MET A 1 -11.81 -18.01 -8.52
N SER A 2 -10.82 -17.85 -7.65
CA SER A 2 -11.05 -17.30 -6.31
C SER A 2 -11.25 -15.79 -6.47
N LYS A 3 -12.47 -15.30 -6.26
CA LYS A 3 -12.68 -13.88 -6.04
C LYS A 3 -11.89 -13.49 -4.80
N ASN A 4 -10.96 -12.55 -4.89
CA ASN A 4 -10.34 -11.95 -3.71
C ASN A 4 -11.41 -11.11 -2.99
N TYR A 5 -12.11 -11.73 -2.04
CA TYR A 5 -13.12 -11.06 -1.22
C TYR A 5 -12.45 -10.09 -0.25
N ALA A 6 -13.09 -8.94 -0.03
CA ALA A 6 -12.65 -7.93 0.92
C ALA A 6 -12.43 -8.53 2.32
N SER A 7 -11.16 -8.77 2.65
CA SER A 7 -10.73 -9.35 3.92
C SER A 7 -9.37 -8.78 4.31
N PHE A 8 -9.07 -8.77 5.61
CA PHE A 8 -7.76 -8.30 6.08
C PHE A 8 -6.61 -9.16 5.57
N PRO A 9 -6.70 -10.51 5.53
CA PRO A 9 -5.66 -11.35 4.92
C PRO A 9 -5.34 -10.97 3.48
N ALA A 10 -6.35 -10.79 2.62
CA ALA A 10 -6.14 -10.40 1.22
C ALA A 10 -5.45 -9.02 1.10
N ILE A 11 -5.78 -8.08 1.98
CA ILE A 11 -5.11 -6.77 2.04
C ILE A 11 -3.66 -6.92 2.49
N TRP A 12 -3.38 -7.75 3.50
CA TRP A 12 -2.03 -8.00 3.98
C TRP A 12 -1.17 -8.71 2.94
N ASP A 13 -1.72 -9.69 2.22
CA ASP A 13 -1.06 -10.38 1.12
C ASP A 13 -0.63 -9.38 0.03
N LEU A 14 -1.54 -8.48 -0.37
CA LEU A 14 -1.20 -7.41 -1.31
C LEU A 14 -0.15 -6.43 -0.75
N VAL A 15 -0.23 -6.07 0.53
CA VAL A 15 0.74 -5.15 1.14
C VAL A 15 2.14 -5.76 1.22
N ARG A 16 2.28 -7.09 1.27
CA ARG A 16 3.59 -7.77 1.18
C ARG A 16 4.27 -7.57 -0.18
N GLU A 17 3.53 -7.27 -1.24
CA GLU A 17 4.07 -6.97 -2.57
C GLU A 17 4.74 -5.58 -2.66
N ILE A 18 4.58 -4.71 -1.66
CA ILE A 18 5.23 -3.39 -1.65
C ILE A 18 6.69 -3.59 -1.21
N PRO A 19 7.70 -3.39 -2.06
CA PRO A 19 9.09 -3.66 -1.71
C PRO A 19 9.66 -2.59 -0.76
N LYS A 20 10.79 -2.91 -0.11
CA LYS A 20 11.55 -1.97 0.70
C LYS A 20 11.89 -0.71 -0.12
N GLY A 21 11.72 0.47 0.49
CA GLY A 21 12.02 1.75 -0.16
C GLY A 21 10.93 2.25 -1.12
N GLN A 22 9.77 1.57 -1.15
CA GLN A 22 8.58 2.03 -1.85
C GLN A 22 7.39 2.16 -0.91
N VAL A 23 6.44 3.00 -1.29
CA VAL A 23 5.21 3.28 -0.56
C VAL A 23 3.99 3.22 -1.49
N ALA A 24 2.85 2.89 -0.91
CA ALA A 24 1.56 2.92 -1.57
C ALA A 24 0.58 3.77 -0.75
N SER A 25 -0.39 4.39 -1.40
CA SER A 25 -1.50 5.01 -0.68
C SER A 25 -2.57 3.97 -0.33
N TYR A 26 -3.39 4.24 0.70
CA TYR A 26 -4.57 3.43 0.99
C TYR A 26 -5.49 3.24 -0.24
N GLY A 27 -5.58 4.25 -1.10
CA GLY A 27 -6.36 4.19 -2.35
C GLY A 27 -5.77 3.27 -3.39
N MET A 28 -4.43 3.26 -3.55
CA MET A 28 -3.75 2.33 -4.46
C MET A 28 -4.01 0.88 -4.06
N VAL A 29 -3.84 0.55 -2.77
CA VAL A 29 -4.12 -0.79 -2.25
C VAL A 29 -5.59 -1.17 -2.43
N ALA A 30 -6.51 -0.25 -2.11
CA ALA A 30 -7.94 -0.50 -2.27
C ALA A 30 -8.35 -0.71 -3.75
N SER A 31 -7.71 -0.02 -4.69
CA SER A 31 -8.04 -0.10 -6.11
C SER A 31 -7.78 -1.47 -6.75
N LEU A 32 -7.00 -2.32 -6.10
CA LEU A 32 -6.65 -3.67 -6.57
C LEU A 32 -7.52 -4.77 -5.94
N LEU A 33 -8.46 -4.44 -5.05
CA LEU A 33 -9.28 -5.40 -4.33
C LEU A 33 -10.77 -5.04 -4.41
N ALA A 34 -11.58 -5.96 -4.93
CA ALA A 34 -13.01 -5.74 -5.09
C ALA A 34 -13.72 -5.51 -3.74
N GLY A 35 -14.50 -4.44 -3.65
CA GLY A 35 -15.24 -4.09 -2.43
C GLY A 35 -14.39 -3.53 -1.28
N VAL A 36 -13.10 -3.28 -1.51
CA VAL A 36 -12.23 -2.65 -0.52
C VAL A 36 -12.22 -1.14 -0.72
N THR A 37 -12.36 -0.41 0.39
CA THR A 37 -12.22 1.06 0.40
C THR A 37 -10.91 1.45 1.06
N PRO A 38 -10.37 2.66 0.81
CA PRO A 38 -9.18 3.15 1.50
C PRO A 38 -9.31 3.09 3.03
N ARG A 39 -10.53 3.28 3.56
CA ARG A 39 -10.84 3.18 4.98
C ARG A 39 -10.69 1.74 5.51
N ILE A 40 -11.13 0.74 4.74
CA ILE A 40 -10.96 -0.68 5.09
C ILE A 40 -9.46 -1.04 5.11
N VAL A 41 -8.66 -0.55 4.15
CA VAL A 41 -7.20 -0.72 4.17
C VAL A 41 -6.60 -0.10 5.43
N GLY A 42 -7.04 1.10 5.81
CA GLY A 42 -6.63 1.75 7.06
C GLY A 42 -6.91 0.88 8.29
N PHE A 43 -8.08 0.27 8.39
CA PHE A 43 -8.40 -0.67 9.46
C PHE A 43 -7.52 -1.93 9.43
N ALA A 44 -7.27 -2.50 8.25
CA ALA A 44 -6.39 -3.65 8.11
C ALA A 44 -4.95 -3.34 8.55
N MET A 45 -4.43 -2.14 8.24
CA MET A 45 -3.11 -1.71 8.71
C MET A 45 -3.05 -1.54 10.22
N SER A 46 -4.10 -0.97 10.83
CA SER A 46 -4.19 -0.85 12.30
C SER A 46 -4.33 -2.21 13.00
N ALA A 47 -4.96 -3.19 12.34
CA ALA A 47 -5.18 -4.54 12.87
C ALA A 47 -4.05 -5.52 12.53
N THR A 48 -2.92 -5.05 11.99
CA THR A 48 -1.79 -5.89 11.58
C THR A 48 -1.28 -6.74 12.75
N PRO A 49 -1.27 -8.08 12.64
CA PRO A 49 -0.72 -8.96 13.66
C PRO A 49 0.78 -8.70 13.86
N ALA A 50 1.21 -8.69 15.12
CA ALA A 50 2.62 -8.58 15.45
C ALA A 50 3.39 -9.84 15.00
N GLY A 51 4.55 -9.66 14.37
CA GLY A 51 5.45 -10.77 14.00
C GLY A 51 5.19 -11.41 12.63
N GLU A 52 4.14 -11.04 11.91
CA GLU A 52 3.80 -11.64 10.61
C GLU A 52 4.52 -11.01 9.39
N GLY A 53 5.48 -10.11 9.63
CA GLY A 53 6.29 -9.51 8.57
C GLY A 53 5.52 -8.60 7.60
N ILE A 54 4.27 -8.23 7.91
CA ILE A 54 3.45 -7.36 7.07
C ILE A 54 4.00 -5.92 7.13
N PRO A 55 4.41 -5.33 5.99
CA PRO A 55 5.06 -4.02 5.96
C PRO A 55 4.05 -2.86 6.02
N TRP A 56 3.21 -2.82 7.06
CA TRP A 56 2.12 -1.85 7.23
C TRP A 56 2.59 -0.38 7.16
N HIS A 57 3.84 -0.11 7.53
CA HIS A 57 4.41 1.23 7.53
C HIS A 57 4.57 1.81 6.12
N ARG A 58 4.59 0.97 5.08
CA ARG A 58 4.68 1.38 3.66
C ARG A 58 3.37 1.91 3.09
N VAL A 59 2.26 1.83 3.83
CA VAL A 59 0.95 2.33 3.40
C VAL A 59 0.66 3.69 4.04
N ILE A 60 0.49 4.73 3.21
CA ILE A 60 0.34 6.14 3.60
C ILE A 60 -0.94 6.75 3.02
N ASN A 61 -1.24 8.02 3.36
CA ASN A 61 -2.41 8.69 2.81
C ASN A 61 -2.18 9.18 1.37
N SER A 62 -3.27 9.59 0.69
CA SER A 62 -3.22 10.07 -0.70
C SER A 62 -2.41 11.36 -0.89
N ALA A 63 -2.23 12.16 0.16
CA ALA A 63 -1.36 13.34 0.14
C ALA A 63 0.14 12.99 0.25
N GLY A 64 0.49 11.69 0.24
CA GLY A 64 1.86 11.22 0.43
C GLY A 64 2.38 11.39 1.85
N LYS A 65 1.50 11.62 2.83
CA LYS A 65 1.89 11.84 4.22
C LYS A 65 1.54 10.65 5.10
N ILE A 66 2.27 10.51 6.19
CA ILE A 66 1.89 9.64 7.29
C ILE A 66 0.64 10.23 7.94
N SER A 67 -0.39 9.42 8.14
CA SER A 67 -1.60 9.85 8.84
C SER A 67 -1.28 10.17 10.30
N GLU A 68 -1.83 11.26 10.82
CA GLU A 68 -1.69 11.65 12.23
C GLU A 68 -2.51 10.71 13.11
N ARG A 69 -1.82 9.83 13.85
CA ARG A 69 -2.38 8.83 14.76
C ARG A 69 -1.29 8.26 15.66
N ASP A 70 -1.69 7.49 16.66
CA ASP A 70 -0.77 6.69 17.47
C ASP A 70 0.09 5.78 16.58
N GLY A 71 1.41 5.87 16.77
CA GLY A 71 2.38 5.14 15.96
C GLY A 71 2.87 5.87 14.70
N ALA A 72 2.45 7.11 14.43
CA ALA A 72 2.96 7.91 13.30
C ALA A 72 4.49 8.09 13.34
N THR A 73 5.07 8.35 14.51
CA THR A 73 6.54 8.43 14.68
C THR A 73 7.20 7.11 14.32
N ARG A 74 6.71 5.99 14.87
CA ARG A 74 7.20 4.64 14.54
C ARG A 74 7.08 4.32 13.05
N GLN A 75 6.01 4.75 12.40
CA GLN A 75 5.83 4.61 10.96
C GLN A 75 6.91 5.41 10.21
N ARG A 76 7.18 6.64 10.64
CA ARG A 76 8.20 7.51 10.05
C ARG A 76 9.60 6.91 10.18
N ASP A 77 9.96 6.45 11.36
CA ASP A 77 11.29 5.87 11.62
C ASP A 77 11.54 4.65 10.72
N ARG A 78 10.56 3.74 10.63
CA ARG A 78 10.65 2.59 9.73
C ARG A 78 10.77 2.97 8.26
N LEU A 79 10.07 4.01 7.81
CA LEU A 79 10.20 4.50 6.44
C LEU A 79 11.59 5.07 6.20
N LEU A 80 12.13 5.84 7.13
CA LEU A 80 13.48 6.39 7.06
C LEU A 80 14.54 5.27 7.03
N ASP A 81 14.41 4.22 7.84
CA ASP A 81 15.28 3.04 7.84
C ASP A 81 15.26 2.26 6.50
N GLU A 82 14.18 2.44 5.73
CA GLU A 82 14.05 1.90 4.38
C GLU A 82 14.58 2.83 3.29
N GLY A 83 15.09 4.00 3.65
CA GLY A 83 15.60 5.00 2.72
C GLY A 83 14.53 5.88 2.09
N ILE A 84 13.30 5.90 2.65
CA ILE A 84 12.24 6.79 2.18
C ILE A 84 12.57 8.22 2.56
N SER A 85 12.61 9.08 1.55
CA SER A 85 12.82 10.52 1.71
C SER A 85 11.48 11.27 1.82
N PHE A 86 11.50 12.36 2.59
CA PHE A 86 10.36 13.25 2.77
C PHE A 86 10.71 14.66 2.30
N LYS A 87 9.78 15.27 1.57
CA LYS A 87 9.79 16.69 1.18
C LYS A 87 9.62 17.58 2.41
N THR A 88 9.91 18.86 2.26
CA THR A 88 9.78 19.88 3.32
C THR A 88 8.37 19.97 3.91
N ASN A 89 7.34 19.66 3.11
CA ASN A 89 5.94 19.62 3.56
C ASN A 89 5.54 18.31 4.29
N GLY A 90 6.50 17.40 4.51
CA GLY A 90 6.32 16.12 5.17
C GLY A 90 5.74 15.00 4.30
N ALA A 91 5.51 15.24 3.00
CA ALA A 91 5.09 14.21 2.06
C ALA A 91 6.28 13.40 1.53
N VAL A 92 6.08 12.12 1.26
CA VAL A 92 7.03 11.28 0.53
C VAL A 92 7.18 11.78 -0.90
N ASP A 93 8.36 11.64 -1.49
CA ASP A 93 8.54 11.86 -2.91
C ASP A 93 8.02 10.69 -3.74
N TRP A 94 6.80 10.83 -4.29
CA TRP A 94 6.20 9.81 -5.15
C TRP A 94 7.04 9.48 -6.39
N LEU A 95 7.76 10.45 -6.95
CA LEU A 95 8.61 10.20 -8.11
C LEU A 95 9.71 9.16 -7.83
N VAL A 96 10.16 9.09 -6.58
CA VAL A 96 11.26 8.20 -6.16
C VAL A 96 10.74 6.93 -5.51
N HIS A 97 9.71 7.05 -4.68
CA HIS A 97 9.29 5.99 -3.77
C HIS A 97 7.91 5.41 -4.10
N ARG A 98 7.24 5.82 -5.17
CA ARG A 98 5.93 5.23 -5.51
C ARG A 98 6.07 3.75 -5.87
N TRP A 99 5.27 2.92 -5.22
CA TRP A 99 5.10 1.54 -5.60
C TRP A 99 4.48 1.41 -6.99
N GLN A 100 5.10 0.62 -7.85
CA GLN A 100 4.64 0.42 -9.22
C GLN A 100 3.58 -0.68 -9.35
N GLY A 101 3.15 -1.28 -8.25
CA GLY A 101 2.14 -2.32 -8.24
C GLY A 101 2.70 -3.72 -7.98
N PRO A 102 1.81 -4.70 -7.85
CA PRO A 102 2.18 -6.05 -7.42
C PRO A 102 2.85 -6.84 -8.54
N SER A 103 3.42 -7.99 -8.20
CA SER A 103 3.97 -8.92 -9.19
C SER A 103 2.91 -9.45 -10.16
N GLU A 104 3.34 -9.85 -11.36
CA GLU A 104 2.46 -10.51 -12.33
C GLU A 104 1.83 -11.79 -11.78
N ASN A 105 2.55 -12.51 -10.91
CA ASN A 105 2.02 -13.70 -10.23
C ASN A 105 0.84 -13.34 -9.32
N TRP A 106 0.98 -12.27 -8.52
CA TRP A 106 -0.11 -11.80 -7.68
C TRP A 106 -1.32 -11.35 -8.51
N LEU A 107 -1.10 -10.63 -9.62
CA LEU A 107 -2.17 -10.23 -10.55
C LEU A 107 -2.93 -11.46 -11.11
N ALA A 108 -2.18 -12.48 -11.55
CA ALA A 108 -2.76 -13.71 -12.07
C ALA A 108 -3.58 -14.46 -11.00
N GLU A 109 -3.08 -14.57 -9.77
CA GLU A 109 -3.78 -15.18 -8.64
C GLU A 109 -5.04 -14.41 -8.24
N ALA A 110 -4.98 -13.07 -8.28
CA ALA A 110 -6.11 -12.18 -8.03
C ALA A 110 -7.13 -12.17 -9.19
N GLY A 111 -6.78 -12.73 -10.36
CA GLY A 111 -7.61 -12.73 -11.56
C GLY A 111 -7.74 -11.34 -12.20
N ILE A 112 -6.71 -10.50 -12.09
CA ILE A 112 -6.64 -9.16 -12.69
C ILE A 112 -5.81 -9.26 -13.97
N ASP A 113 -6.39 -8.89 -15.11
CA ASP A 113 -5.67 -8.80 -16.37
C ASP A 113 -4.62 -7.67 -16.31
N PHE A 114 -3.48 -7.86 -16.99
CA PHE A 114 -2.40 -6.88 -16.97
C PHE A 114 -2.82 -5.52 -17.56
N MET A 115 -3.64 -5.50 -18.61
CA MET A 115 -4.13 -4.24 -19.21
C MET A 115 -5.14 -3.52 -18.31
N ASP A 116 -5.98 -4.28 -17.60
CA ASP A 116 -6.86 -3.74 -16.57
C ASP A 116 -6.05 -3.12 -15.43
N PHE A 117 -4.98 -3.80 -15.00
CA PHE A 117 -4.05 -3.28 -14.00
C PHE A 117 -3.41 -1.95 -14.46
N LEU A 118 -2.90 -1.86 -15.70
CA LEU A 118 -2.34 -0.62 -16.22
C LEU A 118 -3.38 0.52 -16.24
N THR A 119 -4.64 0.20 -16.52
CA THR A 119 -5.74 1.16 -16.45
C THR A 119 -5.96 1.65 -15.02
N ILE A 120 -5.95 0.75 -14.03
CA ILE A 120 -6.03 1.11 -12.60
C ILE A 120 -4.83 2.00 -12.20
N GLN A 121 -3.62 1.56 -12.55
CA GLN A 121 -2.36 2.22 -12.19
C GLN A 121 -2.26 3.64 -12.77
N SER A 122 -2.80 3.88 -13.98
CA SER A 122 -2.79 5.21 -14.59
C SER A 122 -3.55 6.28 -13.78
N ASN A 123 -4.45 5.86 -12.88
CA ASN A 123 -5.20 6.74 -11.98
C ASN A 123 -4.51 6.96 -10.62
N TRP A 124 -3.33 6.37 -10.40
CA TRP A 124 -2.57 6.52 -9.16
C TRP A 124 -1.84 7.87 -9.10
N PRO A 125 -1.57 8.39 -7.89
CA PRO A 125 -0.83 9.64 -7.74
C PRO A 125 0.55 9.58 -8.42
N GLY A 126 0.93 10.70 -9.05
CA GLY A 126 2.24 10.95 -9.65
C GLY A 126 3.18 11.67 -8.70
#